data_AF-A0A6J0SX44-F1
#
_entry.id   AF-A0A6J0SX44-F1
#
_cell.length_a   1.000
_cell.length_b   1.000
_cell.length_c   1.000
_cell.angle_alpha   90.00
_cell.angle_beta   90.00
_cell.angle_gamma   90.00
#
_symmetry.space_group_name_H-M   'P 1'
#
loop_
_entity.id
_entity.type
_entity.pdbx_description
1 polymer ?
#
loop_
_entity_poly.entity_id
_entity_poly.type
_entity_poly.pdbx_seq_one_letter_code
_entity_poly.pdbx_strand_id
1 'polypeptide(L)'
;MAGVHYLKHIICQPTTEILCSIKIIHLFCSTEQEEQLEEAEENGEEATEEQEEQAKEPEEGESKPKPKLFMPNLVPPKIPDGERVDFDDIHRKRMEKDLNELQALIEAHFENRKKEEEELIFLKDRIEQRRAERAEQQRIRSEREKERQARLAEEKARKEEEEARKKAEEDARKKKAFSNMLHFGGYLQKTEKKGGKKQTEREKKKKILTERRKPLNIDHLNEDKLREKAKELWQSIHDLEAEKFDLQEKFKKQKYEINVLRNRISDHQKVKGSKAARGKPVVGGRWK
;
A
#
# COMPACT_ATOMS: atom_id res chain seq x y z
N MET A 1 21.40 47.84 -47.93
CA MET A 1 21.73 46.60 -47.21
C MET A 1 20.90 46.50 -45.93
N ALA A 2 19.60 46.24 -46.04
CA ALA A 2 18.71 46.06 -44.90
C ALA A 2 17.74 44.93 -45.26
N GLY A 3 18.15 43.69 -45.02
CA GLY A 3 17.37 42.53 -45.49
C GLY A 3 17.83 41.17 -45.03
N VAL A 4 18.64 41.06 -43.97
CA VAL A 4 19.11 39.74 -43.48
C VAL A 4 19.07 39.57 -41.96
N HIS A 5 18.60 40.56 -41.20
CA HIS A 5 18.56 40.48 -39.72
C HIS A 5 17.23 40.02 -39.12
N TYR A 6 16.16 39.88 -39.91
CA TYR A 6 14.84 39.52 -39.38
C TYR A 6 14.44 38.04 -39.50
N LEU A 7 15.29 37.19 -40.09
CA LEU A 7 15.00 35.75 -40.23
C LEU A 7 15.71 34.85 -39.20
N LYS A 8 16.61 35.38 -38.36
CA LYS A 8 17.23 34.60 -37.27
C LYS A 8 16.40 34.52 -35.98
N HIS A 9 15.34 35.32 -35.86
CA HIS A 9 14.48 35.32 -34.67
C HIS A 9 13.29 34.37 -34.72
N ILE A 10 12.99 33.75 -35.86
CA ILE A 10 11.78 32.91 -36.05
C ILE A 10 12.07 31.40 -35.92
N ILE A 11 13.33 30.96 -35.97
CA ILE A 11 13.68 29.52 -35.97
C ILE A 11 14.35 29.07 -34.63
N CYS A 12 14.51 29.95 -33.65
CA CYS A 12 15.22 29.67 -32.39
C CYS A 12 14.42 30.04 -31.13
N GLN A 13 13.16 29.63 -31.05
CA GLN A 13 12.31 29.79 -29.86
C GLN A 13 11.75 28.46 -29.28
N PRO A 14 11.51 27.36 -30.04
CA PRO A 14 10.91 26.17 -29.42
C PRO A 14 11.93 25.36 -28.60
N THR A 15 13.24 25.49 -28.87
CA THR A 15 14.27 24.73 -28.15
C THR A 15 14.52 25.27 -26.75
N THR A 16 14.36 26.57 -26.52
CA THR A 16 14.57 27.18 -25.19
C THR A 16 13.42 26.93 -24.23
N GLU A 17 12.17 26.87 -24.72
CA GLU A 17 11.02 26.56 -23.89
C GLU A 17 10.96 25.07 -23.51
N ILE A 18 11.24 24.18 -24.46
CA ILE A 18 11.33 22.73 -24.19
C ILE A 18 12.45 22.43 -23.20
N LEU A 19 13.62 23.06 -23.34
CA LEU A 19 14.72 22.90 -22.37
C LEU A 19 14.40 23.50 -21.00
N CYS A 20 13.58 24.56 -20.92
CA CYS A 20 13.13 25.13 -19.66
C CYS A 20 12.14 24.20 -18.95
N SER A 21 11.17 23.63 -19.69
CA SER A 21 10.21 22.65 -19.15
C SER A 21 10.90 21.36 -18.71
N ILE A 22 11.86 20.84 -19.48
CA ILE A 22 12.68 19.67 -19.09
C ILE A 22 13.48 19.96 -17.82
N LYS A 23 14.06 21.17 -17.68
CA LYS A 23 14.85 21.54 -16.51
C LYS A 23 13.99 21.69 -15.25
N ILE A 24 12.74 22.14 -15.38
CA ILE A 24 11.76 22.20 -14.28
C ILE A 24 11.28 20.80 -13.88
N ILE A 25 11.01 19.92 -14.85
CA ILE A 25 10.64 18.52 -14.59
C ILE A 25 11.79 17.77 -13.91
N HIS A 26 13.04 17.98 -14.36
CA HIS A 26 14.22 17.39 -13.74
C HIS A 26 14.44 17.89 -12.31
N LEU A 27 14.22 19.19 -12.06
CA LEU A 27 14.33 19.75 -10.71
C LEU A 27 13.25 19.20 -9.76
N PHE A 28 12.04 18.97 -10.26
CA PHE A 28 10.94 18.39 -9.49
C PHE A 28 11.13 16.88 -9.24
N CYS A 29 11.68 16.16 -10.23
CA CYS A 29 11.98 14.73 -10.13
C CYS A 29 13.18 14.45 -9.20
N SER A 30 14.20 15.30 -9.19
CA SER A 30 15.32 15.18 -8.24
C SER A 30 14.90 15.36 -6.78
N THR A 31 13.95 16.28 -6.50
CA THR A 31 13.41 16.44 -5.13
C THR A 31 12.51 15.28 -4.71
N GLU A 32 11.79 14.63 -5.64
CA GLU A 32 10.99 13.43 -5.34
C GLU A 32 11.86 12.15 -5.18
N GLN A 33 13.08 12.14 -5.71
CA GLN A 33 14.05 11.05 -5.53
C GLN A 33 14.80 11.13 -4.20
N GLU A 34 15.14 12.33 -3.72
CA GLU A 34 15.71 12.52 -2.38
C GLU A 34 14.70 12.16 -1.27
N GLU A 35 13.41 12.48 -1.44
CA GLU A 35 12.35 12.15 -0.47
C GLU A 35 12.00 10.63 -0.46
N GLN A 36 12.26 9.90 -1.55
CA GLN A 36 12.10 8.43 -1.63
C GLN A 36 13.32 7.65 -1.12
N LEU A 37 14.52 8.23 -1.15
CA LEU A 37 15.72 7.61 -0.56
C LEU A 37 15.70 7.70 0.98
N GLU A 38 15.15 8.78 1.56
CA GLU A 38 14.91 8.86 3.01
C GLU A 38 13.83 7.88 3.49
N GLU A 39 12.79 7.61 2.69
CA GLU A 39 11.73 6.64 3.05
C GLU A 39 12.16 5.16 2.84
N ALA A 40 13.24 4.93 2.09
CA ALA A 40 13.83 3.60 1.88
C ALA A 40 14.86 3.20 2.96
N GLU A 41 15.53 4.16 3.60
CA GLU A 41 16.41 3.86 4.74
C GLU A 41 15.63 3.56 6.04
N GLU A 42 14.41 4.07 6.21
CA GLU A 42 13.59 3.80 7.41
C GLU A 42 12.82 2.45 7.35
N ASN A 43 12.74 1.81 6.18
CA ASN A 43 12.06 0.51 5.97
C ASN A 43 13.02 -0.68 5.77
N GLY A 44 14.34 -0.47 5.90
CA GLY A 44 15.37 -1.47 5.59
C GLY A 44 15.78 -2.40 6.73
N GLU A 45 15.21 -2.27 7.93
CA GLU A 45 15.65 -3.00 9.13
C GLU A 45 14.55 -3.85 9.78
N GLU A 46 13.75 -4.59 9.01
CA GLU A 46 12.95 -5.70 9.58
C GLU A 46 12.45 -6.68 8.51
N ALA A 47 13.34 -7.51 7.94
CA ALA A 47 12.96 -8.78 7.30
C ALA A 47 14.19 -9.60 6.90
N THR A 48 14.83 -10.26 7.86
CA THR A 48 15.71 -11.42 7.60
C THR A 48 15.61 -12.36 8.80
N GLU A 49 15.50 -13.66 8.53
CA GLU A 49 15.09 -14.79 9.42
C GLU A 49 13.56 -15.03 9.35
N GLU A 50 13.00 -16.13 8.85
CA GLU A 50 13.49 -17.47 8.47
C GLU A 50 12.53 -18.02 7.38
N GLN A 51 13.05 -18.69 6.34
CA GLN A 51 12.34 -19.78 5.65
C GLN A 51 13.28 -20.47 4.64
N GLU A 52 14.05 -21.44 5.12
CA GLU A 52 14.61 -22.51 4.28
C GLU A 52 14.56 -23.81 5.09
N GLU A 53 13.51 -24.61 4.88
CA GLU A 53 13.62 -26.06 5.12
C GLU A 53 12.69 -26.78 4.15
N GLN A 54 13.22 -27.00 2.95
CA GLN A 54 12.60 -27.84 1.94
C GLN A 54 13.09 -29.27 2.13
N ALA A 55 12.12 -30.16 2.33
CA ALA A 55 12.30 -31.59 2.49
C ALA A 55 13.03 -32.25 1.31
N LYS A 56 14.12 -32.92 1.64
CA LYS A 56 14.83 -34.01 0.93
C LYS A 56 15.20 -34.99 2.06
N GLU A 57 15.05 -36.31 2.02
CA GLU A 57 15.12 -37.32 0.97
C GLU A 57 14.20 -38.52 1.35
N PRO A 58 14.21 -39.66 0.63
CA PRO A 58 15.27 -40.66 0.85
C PRO A 58 15.75 -41.36 -0.42
N GLU A 59 17.06 -41.47 -0.60
CA GLU A 59 17.68 -42.51 -1.44
C GLU A 59 18.44 -43.46 -0.50
N GLU A 60 17.79 -44.54 -0.07
CA GLU A 60 18.45 -45.63 0.67
C GLU A 60 18.98 -46.67 -0.33
N GLY A 61 20.31 -46.70 -0.45
CA GLY A 61 21.06 -47.79 -1.04
C GLY A 61 21.36 -48.89 -0.02
N GLU A 62 21.05 -50.12 -0.46
CA GLU A 62 21.69 -51.40 -0.11
C GLU A 62 21.49 -52.07 1.28
N SER A 63 21.01 -53.32 1.15
CA SER A 63 21.48 -54.54 1.81
C SER A 63 20.71 -55.07 3.04
N LYS A 64 19.73 -55.95 2.78
CA LYS A 64 19.47 -57.16 3.59
C LYS A 64 18.73 -58.25 2.79
N PRO A 65 18.88 -59.53 3.17
CA PRO A 65 18.97 -60.65 2.23
C PRO A 65 17.62 -61.23 1.80
N LYS A 66 17.60 -61.81 0.60
CA LYS A 66 16.51 -62.66 0.09
C LYS A 66 16.18 -63.78 1.10
N PRO A 67 14.93 -63.96 1.54
CA PRO A 67 14.52 -65.21 2.17
C PRO A 67 14.42 -66.28 1.07
N LYS A 68 15.12 -67.39 1.29
CA LYS A 68 15.08 -68.57 0.42
C LYS A 68 13.64 -69.12 0.42
N LEU A 69 12.99 -69.07 -0.74
CA LEU A 69 11.78 -69.86 -0.99
C LEU A 69 12.19 -71.34 -0.94
N PHE A 70 11.82 -72.01 0.15
CA PHE A 70 11.90 -73.45 0.26
C PHE A 70 10.78 -74.03 -0.62
N MET A 71 11.11 -74.44 -1.85
CA MET A 71 10.22 -75.25 -2.66
C MET A 71 10.07 -76.63 -1.99
N PRO A 72 8.88 -77.05 -1.56
CA PRO A 72 8.67 -78.45 -1.22
C PRO A 72 8.86 -79.29 -2.49
N ASN A 73 9.66 -80.35 -2.40
CA ASN A 73 9.84 -81.32 -3.49
C ASN A 73 8.46 -81.88 -3.91
N LEU A 74 8.00 -81.52 -5.11
CA LEU A 74 6.89 -82.22 -5.76
C LEU A 74 7.40 -83.59 -6.21
N VAL A 75 7.03 -84.63 -5.46
CA VAL A 75 7.04 -86.01 -5.94
C VAL A 75 6.13 -86.08 -7.18
N PRO A 76 6.59 -86.65 -8.32
CA PRO A 76 5.73 -86.83 -9.49
C PRO A 76 4.50 -87.67 -9.12
N PRO A 77 3.27 -87.16 -9.31
CA PRO A 77 2.07 -87.95 -9.10
C PRO A 77 2.09 -89.15 -10.05
N LYS A 78 2.07 -90.36 -9.48
CA LYS A 78 1.82 -91.59 -10.25
C LYS A 78 0.39 -91.52 -10.78
N ILE A 79 0.26 -91.49 -12.10
CA ILE A 79 -1.01 -91.64 -12.82
C ILE A 79 -1.38 -93.13 -12.77
N PRO A 80 -2.53 -93.52 -12.19
CA PRO A 80 -3.10 -94.85 -12.41
C PRO A 80 -3.67 -94.90 -13.82
N ASP A 81 -3.24 -95.90 -14.58
CA ASP A 81 -3.68 -96.17 -15.95
C ASP A 81 -5.20 -96.37 -16.06
N GLY A 82 -5.79 -95.79 -17.11
CA GLY A 82 -6.87 -96.48 -17.83
C GLY A 82 -8.27 -95.88 -17.85
N GLU A 83 -8.44 -94.55 -17.94
CA GLU A 83 -9.72 -93.98 -18.40
C GLU A 83 -9.49 -93.01 -19.56
N ARG A 84 -10.26 -93.19 -20.63
CA ARG A 84 -10.10 -92.53 -21.94
C ARG A 84 -10.05 -91.01 -21.76
N VAL A 85 -8.86 -90.44 -21.86
CA VAL A 85 -8.63 -88.99 -21.74
C VAL A 85 -9.12 -88.32 -23.02
N ASP A 86 -10.23 -87.59 -22.92
CA ASP A 86 -10.83 -86.86 -24.03
C ASP A 86 -10.07 -85.53 -24.24
N PHE A 87 -9.35 -85.39 -25.36
CA PHE A 87 -8.48 -84.24 -25.60
C PHE A 87 -9.26 -82.92 -25.72
N ASP A 88 -10.51 -82.99 -26.19
CA ASP A 88 -11.41 -81.84 -26.23
C ASP A 88 -11.82 -81.39 -24.82
N ASP A 89 -11.90 -82.31 -23.86
CA ASP A 89 -12.21 -81.99 -22.46
C ASP A 89 -11.03 -81.30 -21.76
N ILE A 90 -9.81 -81.73 -22.06
CA ILE A 90 -8.59 -81.03 -21.59
C ILE A 90 -8.55 -79.61 -22.17
N HIS A 91 -8.88 -79.43 -23.45
CA HIS A 91 -8.86 -78.11 -24.07
C HIS A 91 -9.92 -77.19 -23.47
N ARG A 92 -11.16 -77.67 -23.27
CA ARG A 92 -12.21 -76.91 -22.58
C ARG A 92 -11.81 -76.51 -21.16
N LYS A 93 -11.28 -77.46 -20.37
CA LYS A 93 -10.81 -77.21 -19.00
C LYS A 93 -9.67 -76.20 -18.94
N ARG A 94 -8.79 -76.18 -19.95
CA ARG A 94 -7.73 -75.17 -20.06
C ARG A 94 -8.33 -73.79 -20.31
N MET A 95 -9.22 -73.66 -21.29
CA MET A 95 -9.86 -72.37 -21.61
C MET A 95 -10.69 -71.84 -20.42
N GLU A 96 -11.42 -72.72 -19.73
CA GLU A 96 -12.20 -72.35 -18.54
C GLU A 96 -11.30 -71.92 -17.38
N LYS A 97 -10.18 -72.60 -17.16
CA LYS A 97 -9.17 -72.18 -16.17
C LYS A 97 -8.60 -70.81 -16.52
N ASP A 98 -8.17 -70.61 -17.76
CA ASP A 98 -7.55 -69.37 -18.20
C ASP A 98 -8.52 -68.18 -18.12
N LEU A 99 -9.81 -68.40 -18.42
CA LEU A 99 -10.86 -67.39 -18.26
C LEU A 99 -11.13 -67.06 -16.79
N ASN A 100 -11.21 -68.07 -15.91
CA ASN A 100 -11.40 -67.86 -14.48
C ASN A 100 -10.18 -67.17 -13.83
N GLU A 101 -8.96 -67.55 -14.24
CA GLU A 101 -7.72 -66.93 -13.78
C GLU A 101 -7.62 -65.48 -14.26
N LEU A 102 -7.99 -65.19 -15.52
CA LEU A 102 -8.06 -63.84 -16.05
C LEU A 102 -9.07 -62.98 -15.28
N GLN A 103 -10.27 -63.52 -15.00
CA GLN A 103 -11.30 -62.80 -14.25
C GLN A 103 -10.85 -62.51 -12.80
N ALA A 104 -10.21 -63.49 -12.14
CA ALA A 104 -9.64 -63.31 -10.81
C ALA A 104 -8.51 -62.26 -10.78
N LEU A 105 -7.65 -62.22 -11.80
CA LEU A 105 -6.59 -61.22 -11.93
C LEU A 105 -7.15 -59.81 -12.16
N ILE A 106 -8.19 -59.69 -12.99
CA ILE A 106 -8.88 -58.42 -13.23
C ILE A 106 -9.48 -57.90 -11.92
N GLU A 107 -10.23 -58.73 -11.20
CA GLU A 107 -10.88 -58.36 -9.94
C GLU A 107 -9.84 -58.02 -8.86
N ALA A 108 -8.79 -58.83 -8.71
CA ALA A 108 -7.70 -58.57 -7.77
C ALA A 108 -6.97 -57.25 -8.07
N HIS A 109 -6.75 -56.91 -9.35
CA HIS A 109 -6.12 -55.64 -9.72
C HIS A 109 -6.98 -54.43 -9.32
N PHE A 110 -8.29 -54.48 -9.60
CA PHE A 110 -9.19 -53.39 -9.22
C PHE A 110 -9.37 -53.26 -7.71
N GLU A 111 -9.55 -54.39 -7.01
CA GLU A 111 -9.70 -54.39 -5.55
C GLU A 111 -8.41 -53.94 -4.84
N ASN A 112 -7.24 -54.35 -5.32
CA ASN A 112 -5.97 -53.87 -4.75
C ASN A 112 -5.79 -52.38 -4.97
N ARG A 113 -6.01 -51.88 -6.20
CA ARG A 113 -5.91 -50.44 -6.51
C ARG A 113 -6.90 -49.62 -5.69
N LYS A 114 -8.13 -50.09 -5.55
CA LYS A 114 -9.17 -49.42 -4.76
C LYS A 114 -8.78 -49.34 -3.28
N LYS A 115 -8.31 -50.44 -2.68
CA LYS A 115 -7.85 -50.47 -1.28
C LYS A 115 -6.65 -49.55 -1.07
N GLU A 116 -5.66 -49.60 -1.96
CA GLU A 116 -4.49 -48.72 -1.90
C GLU A 116 -4.87 -47.23 -2.04
N GLU A 117 -5.83 -46.91 -2.92
CA GLU A 117 -6.32 -45.54 -3.07
C GLU A 117 -7.09 -45.05 -1.84
N GLU A 118 -7.96 -45.88 -1.26
CA GLU A 118 -8.69 -45.55 -0.04
C GLU A 118 -7.74 -45.35 1.15
N GLU A 119 -6.71 -46.19 1.30
CA GLU A 119 -5.67 -46.03 2.33
C GLU A 119 -4.85 -44.76 2.12
N LEU A 120 -4.50 -44.45 0.87
CA LEU A 120 -3.74 -43.24 0.54
C LEU A 120 -4.56 -41.97 0.79
N ILE A 121 -5.85 -41.98 0.45
CA ILE A 121 -6.79 -40.89 0.74
C ILE A 121 -6.90 -40.71 2.26
N PHE A 122 -7.16 -41.78 3.01
CA PHE A 122 -7.25 -41.71 4.47
C PHE A 122 -5.98 -41.15 5.10
N LEU A 123 -4.81 -41.55 4.60
CA LEU A 123 -3.53 -41.04 5.11
C LEU A 123 -3.33 -39.56 4.77
N LYS A 124 -3.69 -39.13 3.56
CA LYS A 124 -3.64 -37.72 3.14
C LYS A 124 -4.58 -36.86 3.98
N ASP A 125 -5.82 -37.28 4.17
CA ASP A 125 -6.80 -36.57 5.00
C ASP A 125 -6.29 -36.41 6.43
N ARG A 126 -5.68 -37.44 7.01
CA ARG A 126 -5.10 -37.36 8.36
C ARG A 126 -3.91 -36.39 8.42
N ILE A 127 -3.08 -36.32 7.37
CA ILE A 127 -1.98 -35.36 7.29
C ILE A 127 -2.53 -33.94 7.15
N GLU A 128 -3.54 -33.75 6.31
CA GLU A 128 -4.20 -32.47 6.09
C GLU A 128 -4.87 -31.96 7.37
N GLN A 129 -5.59 -32.83 8.09
CA GLN A 129 -6.16 -32.51 9.40
C GLN A 129 -5.08 -32.05 10.40
N ARG A 130 -3.95 -32.77 10.51
CA ARG A 130 -2.85 -32.36 11.40
C ARG A 130 -2.21 -31.03 10.98
N ARG A 131 -2.17 -30.72 9.67
CA ARG A 131 -1.67 -29.42 9.18
C ARG A 131 -2.66 -28.30 9.51
N ALA A 132 -3.95 -28.54 9.30
CA ALA A 132 -5.02 -27.61 9.64
C ALA A 132 -5.04 -27.32 11.16
N GLU A 133 -4.94 -28.34 12.00
CA GLU A 133 -4.84 -28.19 13.46
C GLU A 133 -3.63 -27.35 13.89
N ARG A 134 -2.46 -27.58 13.28
CA ARG A 134 -1.26 -26.76 13.54
C ARG A 134 -1.45 -25.31 13.10
N ALA A 135 -2.04 -25.10 11.92
CA ALA A 135 -2.36 -23.76 11.43
C ALA A 135 -3.34 -23.05 12.38
N GLU A 136 -4.36 -23.75 12.85
CA GLU A 136 -5.37 -23.22 13.78
C GLU A 136 -4.75 -22.90 15.15
N GLN A 137 -3.91 -23.79 15.69
CA GLN A 137 -3.15 -23.52 16.92
C GLN A 137 -2.28 -22.26 16.77
N GLN A 138 -1.63 -22.07 15.62
CA GLN A 138 -0.83 -20.89 15.37
C GLN A 138 -1.69 -19.63 15.27
N ARG A 139 -2.85 -19.70 14.62
CA ARG A 139 -3.81 -18.59 14.58
C ARG A 139 -4.26 -18.20 15.98
N ILE A 140 -4.68 -19.16 16.80
CA ILE A 140 -5.12 -18.91 18.18
C ILE A 140 -3.99 -18.29 19.02
N ARG A 141 -2.73 -18.74 18.86
CA ARG A 141 -1.58 -18.12 19.54
C ARG A 141 -1.38 -16.68 19.08
N SER A 142 -1.39 -16.43 17.77
CA SER A 142 -1.22 -15.08 17.20
C SER A 142 -2.33 -14.13 17.63
N GLU A 143 -3.58 -14.61 17.70
CA GLU A 143 -4.72 -13.82 18.14
C GLU A 143 -4.65 -13.48 19.62
N ARG A 144 -4.30 -14.46 20.48
CA ARG A 144 -4.09 -14.22 21.92
C ARG A 144 -2.93 -13.25 22.18
N GLU A 145 -1.86 -13.32 21.40
CA GLU A 145 -0.74 -12.38 21.53
C GLU A 145 -1.16 -10.98 21.07
N LYS A 146 -1.87 -10.88 19.94
CA LYS A 146 -2.42 -9.61 19.45
C LYS A 146 -3.41 -8.99 20.45
N GLU A 147 -4.23 -9.78 21.12
CA GLU A 147 -5.15 -9.32 22.17
C GLU A 147 -4.40 -8.79 23.40
N ARG A 148 -3.29 -9.45 23.80
CA ARG A 148 -2.43 -8.97 24.89
C ARG A 148 -1.79 -7.64 24.54
N GLN A 149 -1.21 -7.53 23.34
CA GLN A 149 -0.62 -6.29 22.84
C GLN A 149 -1.68 -5.18 22.75
N ALA A 150 -2.89 -5.51 22.28
CA ALA A 150 -4.01 -4.56 22.21
C ALA A 150 -4.43 -4.07 23.60
N ARG A 151 -4.53 -4.95 24.61
CA ARG A 151 -4.83 -4.54 26.00
C ARG A 151 -3.76 -3.66 26.61
N LEU A 152 -2.48 -3.97 26.38
CA LEU A 152 -1.38 -3.11 26.84
C LEU A 152 -1.39 -1.74 26.15
N ALA A 153 -1.68 -1.71 24.84
CA ALA A 153 -1.83 -0.47 24.10
C ALA A 153 -3.04 0.36 24.57
N GLU A 154 -4.16 -0.29 24.87
CA GLU A 154 -5.37 0.36 25.39
C GLU A 154 -5.16 0.89 26.82
N GLU A 155 -4.51 0.13 27.71
CA GLU A 155 -4.17 0.59 29.05
C GLU A 155 -3.19 1.78 29.01
N LYS A 156 -2.19 1.71 28.13
CA LYS A 156 -1.26 2.82 27.89
C LYS A 156 -1.97 4.05 27.33
N ALA A 157 -2.88 3.86 26.38
CA ALA A 157 -3.68 4.94 25.80
C ALA A 157 -4.61 5.58 26.84
N ARG A 158 -5.24 4.78 27.71
CA ARG A 158 -6.08 5.28 28.80
C ARG A 158 -5.25 6.05 29.84
N LYS A 159 -4.05 5.58 30.17
CA LYS A 159 -3.14 6.30 31.06
C LYS A 159 -2.66 7.61 30.44
N GLU A 160 -2.36 7.62 29.15
CA GLU A 160 -2.00 8.82 28.40
C GLU A 160 -3.18 9.82 28.32
N GLU A 161 -4.41 9.35 28.17
CA GLU A 161 -5.61 10.19 28.18
C GLU A 161 -5.88 10.80 29.57
N GLU A 162 -5.70 10.02 30.65
CA GLU A 162 -5.81 10.53 32.02
C GLU A 162 -4.69 11.53 32.37
N GLU A 163 -3.45 11.28 31.93
CA GLU A 163 -2.33 12.22 32.09
C GLU A 163 -2.51 13.48 31.24
N ALA A 164 -3.03 13.36 30.02
CA ALA A 164 -3.38 14.50 29.17
C ALA A 164 -4.52 15.33 29.78
N ARG A 165 -5.52 14.68 30.38
CA ARG A 165 -6.61 15.36 31.09
C ARG A 165 -6.11 16.08 32.34
N LYS A 166 -5.27 15.44 33.16
CA LYS A 166 -4.65 16.07 34.34
C LYS A 166 -3.74 17.23 33.94
N LYS A 167 -2.96 17.09 32.87
CA LYS A 167 -2.11 18.16 32.34
C LYS A 167 -2.96 19.33 31.82
N ALA A 168 -4.08 19.05 31.15
CA ALA A 168 -5.02 20.07 30.70
C ALA A 168 -5.71 20.78 31.88
N GLU A 169 -6.05 20.06 32.95
CA GLU A 169 -6.65 20.63 34.16
C GLU A 169 -5.63 21.44 34.98
N GLU A 170 -4.40 20.97 35.12
CA GLU A 170 -3.31 21.73 35.72
C GLU A 170 -2.97 22.98 34.90
N ASP A 171 -2.90 22.87 33.57
CA ASP A 171 -2.70 24.03 32.70
C ASP A 171 -3.89 24.98 32.81
N ALA A 172 -5.13 24.49 32.91
CA ALA A 172 -6.30 25.34 33.14
C ALA A 172 -6.28 26.00 34.52
N ARG A 173 -5.82 25.30 35.57
CA ARG A 173 -5.68 25.84 36.93
C ARG A 173 -4.54 26.86 37.01
N LYS A 174 -3.39 26.56 36.41
CA LYS A 174 -2.25 27.48 36.24
C LYS A 174 -2.67 28.69 35.41
N LYS A 175 -3.41 28.49 34.32
CA LYS A 175 -3.97 29.57 33.49
C LYS A 175 -5.00 30.41 34.22
N LYS A 176 -5.90 29.84 35.03
CA LYS A 176 -6.85 30.60 35.87
C LYS A 176 -6.11 31.42 36.95
N ALA A 177 -5.10 30.84 37.59
CA ALA A 177 -4.25 31.55 38.55
C ALA A 177 -3.42 32.67 37.88
N PHE A 178 -2.87 32.41 36.69
CA PHE A 178 -2.05 33.35 35.94
C PHE A 178 -2.90 34.45 35.25
N SER A 179 -4.10 34.11 34.76
CA SER A 179 -5.06 35.04 34.16
C SER A 179 -5.65 36.03 35.17
N ASN A 180 -5.67 35.68 36.47
CA ASN A 180 -6.11 36.60 37.52
C ASN A 180 -4.99 37.58 37.93
N MET A 181 -3.72 37.26 37.64
CA MET A 181 -2.56 38.11 37.96
C MET A 181 -2.09 38.96 36.77
N LEU A 182 -2.33 38.51 35.53
CA LEU A 182 -1.87 39.17 34.34
C LEU A 182 -3.03 39.32 33.36
N HIS A 183 -3.46 40.56 33.17
CA HIS A 183 -4.12 41.05 31.95
C HIS A 183 -3.26 40.73 30.70
N PHE A 184 -3.15 39.45 30.34
CA PHE A 184 -2.41 38.92 29.19
C PHE A 184 -3.37 38.19 28.24
N GLY A 185 -4.51 38.84 27.96
CA GLY A 185 -5.66 38.33 27.20
C GLY A 185 -5.45 38.14 25.69
N GLY A 186 -4.25 37.83 25.22
CA GLY A 186 -3.96 37.59 23.81
C GLY A 186 -3.59 36.15 23.45
N TYR A 187 -2.99 35.41 24.39
CA TYR A 187 -2.34 34.13 24.06
C TYR A 187 -3.25 32.90 24.24
N LEU A 188 -4.17 32.93 25.22
CA LEU A 188 -5.08 31.81 25.50
C LEU A 188 -6.15 31.59 24.42
N GLN A 189 -6.63 32.66 23.79
CA GLN A 189 -7.71 32.59 22.80
C GLN A 189 -7.29 31.91 21.49
N LYS A 190 -5.98 31.79 21.23
CA LYS A 190 -5.43 30.98 20.12
C LYS A 190 -5.39 29.49 20.45
N THR A 191 -5.32 29.10 21.73
CA THR A 191 -5.22 27.69 22.13
C THR A 191 -6.57 26.97 22.15
N GLU A 192 -7.66 27.61 22.56
CA GLU A 192 -8.99 26.96 22.60
C GLU A 192 -9.62 26.77 21.21
N LYS A 193 -9.30 27.62 20.23
CA LYS A 193 -9.77 27.46 18.83
C LYS A 193 -9.05 26.34 18.05
N LYS A 194 -8.07 25.67 18.66
CA LYS A 194 -7.30 24.53 18.12
C LYS A 194 -7.78 23.16 18.64
N GLY A 195 -8.95 23.09 19.28
CA GLY A 195 -9.55 21.85 19.84
C GLY A 195 -10.10 20.83 18.83
N GLY A 196 -9.88 21.02 17.54
CA GLY A 196 -9.93 19.95 16.55
C GLY A 196 -8.66 20.08 15.72
N LYS A 197 -8.02 18.97 15.35
CA LYS A 197 -7.01 18.95 14.27
C LYS A 197 -7.69 19.45 12.99
N LYS A 198 -7.86 20.77 12.87
CA LYS A 198 -8.18 21.42 11.60
C LYS A 198 -7.02 21.02 10.72
N GLN A 199 -7.32 20.17 9.74
CA GLN A 199 -6.37 19.73 8.74
C GLN A 199 -5.56 20.95 8.32
N THR A 200 -4.25 20.90 8.58
CA THR A 200 -3.40 22.08 8.37
C THR A 200 -3.54 22.52 6.91
N GLU A 201 -3.37 23.81 6.61
CA GLU A 201 -3.45 24.25 5.21
C GLU A 201 -2.47 23.48 4.31
N ARG A 202 -1.35 23.01 4.89
CA ARG A 202 -0.40 22.08 4.28
C ARG A 202 -1.03 20.74 3.93
N GLU A 203 -1.70 20.09 4.87
CA GLU A 203 -2.40 18.82 4.63
C GLU A 203 -3.56 18.97 3.64
N LYS A 204 -4.29 20.09 3.67
CA LYS A 204 -5.37 20.36 2.69
C LYS A 204 -4.81 20.53 1.28
N LYS A 205 -3.70 21.27 1.14
CA LYS A 205 -3.00 21.40 -0.15
C LYS A 205 -2.52 20.04 -0.64
N LYS A 206 -1.90 19.23 0.21
CA LYS A 206 -1.45 17.87 -0.15
C LYS A 206 -2.63 17.02 -0.60
N LYS A 207 -3.72 16.99 0.16
CA LYS A 207 -4.95 16.26 -0.20
C LYS A 207 -5.52 16.67 -1.57
N ILE A 208 -5.66 17.98 -1.83
CA ILE A 208 -6.19 18.49 -3.10
C ILE A 208 -5.25 18.14 -4.28
N LEU A 209 -3.93 18.22 -4.07
CA LEU A 209 -2.97 17.87 -5.12
C LEU A 209 -2.99 16.38 -5.43
N THR A 210 -3.07 15.53 -4.40
CA THR A 210 -3.21 14.08 -4.59
C THR A 210 -4.51 13.72 -5.29
N GLU A 211 -5.62 14.39 -4.96
CA GLU A 211 -6.92 14.18 -5.63
C GLU A 211 -6.91 14.61 -7.10
N ARG A 212 -6.16 15.66 -7.44
CA ARG A 212 -5.97 16.11 -8.83
C ARG A 212 -4.99 15.24 -9.62
N ARG A 213 -4.11 14.50 -8.96
CA ARG A 213 -3.11 13.65 -9.60
C ARG A 213 -3.79 12.41 -10.15
N LYS A 214 -3.88 12.31 -11.48
CA LYS A 214 -4.37 11.11 -12.17
C LYS A 214 -3.23 10.10 -12.25
N PRO A 215 -3.36 8.88 -11.69
CA PRO A 215 -2.34 7.85 -11.85
C PRO A 215 -2.23 7.49 -13.34
N LEU A 216 -0.99 7.43 -13.83
CA LEU A 216 -0.72 7.06 -15.21
C LEU A 216 -0.36 5.58 -15.24
N ASN A 217 -1.13 4.78 -15.98
CA ASN A 217 -0.76 3.42 -16.32
C ASN A 217 -0.20 3.42 -17.74
N ILE A 218 1.10 3.18 -17.90
CA ILE A 218 1.83 3.32 -19.17
C ILE A 218 2.31 1.94 -19.70
N ASP A 219 2.39 0.94 -18.83
CA ASP A 219 3.16 -0.31 -19.08
C ASP A 219 2.53 -1.24 -20.12
N HIS A 220 1.27 -1.02 -20.50
CA HIS A 220 0.51 -1.89 -21.40
C HIS A 220 -0.08 -1.15 -22.62
N LEU A 221 0.48 0.01 -22.99
CA LEU A 221 0.00 0.81 -24.12
C LEU A 221 0.83 0.61 -25.39
N ASN A 222 0.14 0.61 -26.54
CA ASN A 222 0.74 0.57 -27.87
C ASN A 222 1.34 1.95 -28.25
N GLU A 223 2.31 2.00 -29.17
CA GLU A 223 3.04 3.22 -29.56
C GLU A 223 2.14 4.38 -29.98
N ASP A 224 1.11 4.11 -30.77
CA ASP A 224 0.16 5.15 -31.21
C ASP A 224 -0.64 5.73 -30.04
N LYS A 225 -1.06 4.88 -29.09
CA LYS A 225 -1.76 5.31 -27.88
C LYS A 225 -0.84 6.07 -26.93
N LEU A 226 0.45 5.74 -26.88
CA LEU A 226 1.44 6.50 -26.12
C LEU A 226 1.64 7.91 -26.71
N ARG A 227 1.64 8.05 -28.03
CA ARG A 227 1.72 9.37 -28.70
C ARG A 227 0.49 10.22 -28.40
N GLU A 228 -0.70 9.64 -28.39
CA GLU A 228 -1.93 10.33 -28.01
C GLU A 228 -1.90 10.76 -26.54
N LYS A 229 -1.51 9.85 -25.63
CA LYS A 229 -1.36 10.17 -24.20
C LYS A 229 -0.33 11.25 -23.93
N ALA A 230 0.79 11.25 -24.65
CA ALA A 230 1.79 12.32 -24.54
C ALA A 230 1.21 13.69 -24.95
N LYS A 231 0.41 13.74 -26.01
CA LYS A 231 -0.27 14.97 -26.44
C LYS A 231 -1.31 15.45 -25.42
N GLU A 232 -2.09 14.53 -24.86
CA GLU A 232 -3.07 14.85 -23.80
C GLU A 232 -2.39 15.44 -22.55
N LEU A 233 -1.29 14.82 -22.10
CA LEU A 233 -0.52 15.31 -20.96
C LEU A 233 0.13 16.66 -21.25
N TRP A 234 0.68 16.83 -22.44
CA TRP A 234 1.23 18.11 -22.88
C TRP A 234 0.19 19.23 -22.87
N GLN A 235 -1.01 18.98 -23.42
CA GLN A 235 -2.10 19.94 -23.39
C GLN A 235 -2.52 20.26 -21.95
N SER A 236 -2.62 19.25 -21.09
CA SER A 236 -2.95 19.45 -19.67
C SER A 236 -1.92 20.31 -18.94
N ILE A 237 -0.63 20.16 -19.25
CA ILE A 237 0.43 21.01 -18.67
C ILE A 237 0.29 22.44 -19.17
N HIS A 238 0.09 22.61 -20.48
CA HIS A 238 -0.08 23.92 -21.11
C HIS A 238 -1.28 24.69 -20.51
N ASP A 239 -2.41 24.02 -20.31
CA ASP A 239 -3.60 24.64 -19.71
C ASP A 239 -3.34 25.08 -18.26
N LEU A 240 -2.64 24.25 -17.47
CA LEU A 240 -2.25 24.59 -16.09
C LEU A 240 -1.26 25.77 -16.04
N GLU A 241 -0.36 25.89 -17.02
CA GLU A 241 0.55 27.03 -17.14
C GLU A 241 -0.20 28.32 -17.48
N ALA A 242 -1.18 28.25 -18.38
CA ALA A 242 -2.05 29.38 -18.71
C ALA A 242 -2.85 29.85 -17.48
N GLU A 243 -3.48 28.92 -16.74
CA GLU A 243 -4.20 29.26 -15.51
C GLU A 243 -3.28 29.91 -14.46
N LYS A 244 -2.06 29.39 -14.31
CA LYS A 244 -1.05 29.96 -13.40
C LYS A 244 -0.69 31.39 -13.81
N PHE A 245 -0.51 31.65 -15.10
CA PHE A 245 -0.20 32.99 -15.61
C PHE A 245 -1.34 33.98 -15.28
N ASP A 246 -2.58 33.61 -15.57
CA ASP A 246 -3.75 34.44 -15.27
C ASP A 246 -3.88 34.75 -13.76
N LEU A 247 -3.62 33.76 -12.91
CA LEU A 247 -3.61 33.94 -11.46
C LEU A 247 -2.48 34.87 -10.99
N GLN A 248 -1.30 34.79 -11.60
CA GLN A 248 -0.19 35.69 -11.31
C GLN A 248 -0.52 37.14 -11.68
N GLU A 249 -1.13 37.39 -12.84
CA GLU A 249 -1.55 38.73 -13.26
C GLU A 249 -2.67 39.27 -12.35
N LYS A 250 -3.66 38.44 -12.00
CA LYS A 250 -4.69 38.79 -11.01
C LYS A 250 -4.07 39.16 -9.66
N PHE A 251 -3.08 38.40 -9.20
CA PHE A 251 -2.39 38.68 -7.94
C PHE A 251 -1.64 40.01 -7.96
N LYS A 252 -0.95 40.35 -9.07
CA LYS A 252 -0.28 41.65 -9.24
C LYS A 252 -1.29 42.80 -9.19
N LYS A 253 -2.43 42.66 -9.88
CA LYS A 253 -3.52 43.66 -9.86
C LYS A 253 -4.09 43.84 -8.46
N GLN A 254 -4.42 42.76 -7.77
CA GLN A 254 -4.92 42.80 -6.39
C GLN A 254 -3.90 43.44 -5.43
N LYS A 255 -2.61 43.16 -5.59
CA LYS A 255 -1.55 43.79 -4.79
C LYS A 255 -1.53 45.31 -4.98
N TYR A 256 -1.69 45.79 -6.20
CA TYR A 256 -1.81 47.22 -6.49
C TYR A 256 -3.08 47.82 -5.85
N GLU A 257 -4.24 47.18 -6.03
CA GLU A 257 -5.51 47.62 -5.45
C GLU A 257 -5.44 47.71 -3.92
N ILE A 258 -4.86 46.71 -3.25
CA ILE A 258 -4.65 46.71 -1.79
C ILE A 258 -3.79 47.90 -1.36
N ASN A 259 -2.71 48.21 -2.09
CA ASN A 259 -1.86 49.36 -1.78
C ASN A 259 -2.62 50.69 -1.93
N VAL A 260 -3.40 50.85 -3.00
CA VAL A 260 -4.24 52.04 -3.21
C VAL A 260 -5.28 52.17 -2.10
N LEU A 261 -5.96 51.07 -1.73
CA LEU A 261 -6.95 51.06 -0.66
C LEU A 261 -6.32 51.42 0.70
N ARG A 262 -5.12 50.93 1.01
CA ARG A 262 -4.38 51.29 2.22
C ARG A 262 -4.09 52.80 2.28
N ASN A 263 -3.65 53.38 1.16
CA ASN A 263 -3.40 54.82 1.08
C ASN A 263 -4.69 55.63 1.28
N ARG A 264 -5.78 55.25 0.60
CA ARG A 264 -7.10 55.89 0.76
C ARG A 264 -7.61 55.82 2.20
N ILE A 265 -7.46 54.67 2.87
CA ILE A 265 -7.82 54.53 4.29
C ILE A 265 -7.00 55.50 5.15
N SER A 266 -5.69 55.58 4.93
CA SER A 266 -4.82 56.51 5.66
C SER A 266 -5.24 57.97 5.45
N ASP A 267 -5.54 58.37 4.22
CA ASP A 267 -5.94 59.75 3.91
C ASP A 267 -7.29 60.10 4.55
N HIS A 268 -8.28 59.20 4.49
CA HIS A 268 -9.56 59.40 5.16
C HIS A 268 -9.43 59.44 6.69
N GLN A 269 -8.49 58.70 7.29
CA GLN A 269 -8.22 58.76 8.73
C GLN A 269 -7.53 60.07 9.14
N LYS A 270 -6.56 60.55 8.34
CA LYS A 270 -5.89 61.84 8.57
C LYS A 270 -6.87 63.01 8.54
N VAL A 271 -7.74 63.07 7.54
CA VAL A 271 -8.75 64.15 7.41
C VAL A 271 -9.76 64.14 8.57
N LYS A 272 -10.12 62.97 9.11
CA LYS A 272 -10.98 62.85 10.29
C LYS A 272 -10.27 63.27 11.59
N GLY A 273 -8.98 62.93 11.75
CA GLY A 273 -8.17 63.35 12.89
C GLY A 273 -7.88 64.86 12.92
N SER A 274 -7.66 65.48 11.76
CA SER A 274 -7.40 66.93 11.66
C SER A 274 -8.64 67.80 11.90
N LYS A 275 -9.85 67.30 11.61
CA LYS A 275 -11.10 68.02 11.91
C LYS A 275 -11.50 67.99 13.37
N ALA A 276 -11.05 66.99 14.15
CA ALA A 276 -11.28 66.96 15.60
C ALA A 276 -10.32 67.90 16.38
N ALA A 277 -9.14 68.22 15.83
CA ALA A 277 -8.15 69.07 16.50
C ALA A 277 -8.24 70.58 16.16
N ARG A 278 -8.95 70.97 15.09
CA ARG A 278 -9.05 72.38 14.64
C ARG A 278 -10.40 73.06 14.96
N GLY A 279 -11.11 72.58 15.98
CA GLY A 279 -12.44 73.06 16.36
C GLY A 279 -12.56 73.54 17.81
N LYS A 280 -11.66 74.42 18.28
CA LYS A 280 -11.92 75.26 19.46
C LYS A 280 -11.31 76.65 19.26
N PRO A 281 -12.06 77.65 18.77
CA PRO A 281 -11.72 79.04 19.03
C PRO A 281 -12.18 79.36 20.46
N VAL A 282 -11.27 79.27 21.42
CA VAL A 282 -11.47 79.96 22.71
C VAL A 282 -11.17 81.44 22.44
N VAL A 283 -12.17 82.15 21.90
CA VAL A 283 -12.19 83.61 21.96
C VAL A 283 -12.69 83.97 23.35
N GLY A 284 -11.74 84.10 24.29
CA GLY A 284 -12.00 84.69 25.59
C GLY A 284 -12.31 86.17 25.42
N GLY A 285 -13.60 86.51 25.51
CA GLY A 285 -14.04 87.89 25.55
C GLY A 285 -13.51 88.58 26.81
N ARG A 286 -12.65 89.58 26.62
CA ARG A 286 -12.36 90.61 27.62
C ARG A 286 -12.74 91.95 27.01
N TRP A 287 -14.01 92.31 27.18
CA TRP A 287 -14.48 93.67 26.93
C TRP A 287 -14.11 94.53 28.15
N LYS A 288 -13.64 95.74 27.88
CA LYS A 288 -13.19 96.76 28.82
C LYS A 288 -14.16 97.92 28.76
#